data_AF-A0A811UXG8-F1
#
_entry.id   AF-A0A811UXG8-F1
#
_cell.length_a   1.000
_cell.length_b   1.000
_cell.length_c   1.000
_cell.angle_alpha   90.00
_cell.angle_beta   90.00
_cell.angle_gamma   90.00
#
_symmetry.space_group_name_H-M   'P 1'
#
loop_
_entity.id
_entity.type
_entity.pdbx_description
1 polymer ?
#
loop_
_entity_poly.entity_id
_entity_poly.type
_entity_poly.pdbx_seq_one_letter_code
_entity_poly.pdbx_strand_id
1 'polypeptide(L)'
;MEKPKTIRTLRDLIHSSLAVGVEDIPYNRDYFLRTKDPIAIELYAKKVTSVPTDNDPLSDMAGENVSTLPTVQPTVQLTEAEKAKAYRDILHSHETGAHAKTMRRPIEFAFHVDVATAYKIIADTFNEKEICDLTEIQLFPPQKMVNIVQKGSPLRKIITYGLRRVTETGLMDYQRKVWHSPKPRCVKQIHTDDLRVDLQTFASALLVLIFGYAVSLLALSIEIIQHKLYERYEQEHEEKEEEASEDVDDDENVEQEYE
;
A
#
# COMPACT_ATOMS: atom_id res chain seq x y z
N MET A 1 -13.69 -0.78 1.84
CA MET A 1 -13.30 0.17 0.76
C MET A 1 -12.04 -0.38 0.10
N GLU A 2 -11.80 -0.16 -1.21
CA GLU A 2 -10.53 -0.59 -1.84
C GLU A 2 -9.39 0.19 -1.18
N LYS A 3 -8.29 -0.49 -0.78
CA LYS A 3 -7.13 0.21 -0.22
C LYS A 3 -6.60 1.19 -1.29
N PRO A 4 -6.30 2.44 -0.92
CA PRO A 4 -5.82 3.42 -1.89
C PRO A 4 -4.50 2.94 -2.49
N LYS A 5 -4.47 2.80 -3.82
CA LYS A 5 -3.27 2.45 -4.58
C LYS A 5 -2.31 3.64 -4.61
N THR A 6 -1.15 3.49 -3.97
CA THR A 6 -0.12 4.54 -3.84
C THR A 6 0.65 4.78 -5.13
N ILE A 7 0.87 3.75 -5.95
CA ILE A 7 1.66 3.81 -7.19
C ILE A 7 0.70 3.71 -8.37
N ARG A 8 0.63 4.76 -9.20
CA ARG A 8 -0.27 4.81 -10.37
C ARG A 8 0.43 5.22 -11.65
N THR A 9 1.51 5.96 -11.54
CA THR A 9 2.26 6.46 -12.69
C THR A 9 3.61 5.80 -12.80
N LEU A 10 4.19 5.87 -13.99
CA LEU A 10 5.54 5.39 -14.22
C LEU A 10 6.57 6.15 -13.36
N ARG A 11 6.31 7.42 -13.06
CA ARG A 11 7.17 8.24 -12.20
C ARG A 11 7.13 7.74 -10.76
N ASP A 12 5.95 7.43 -10.24
CA ASP A 12 5.80 6.81 -8.91
C ASP A 12 6.57 5.47 -8.84
N LEU A 13 6.53 4.68 -9.91
CA LEU A 13 7.26 3.42 -9.99
C LEU A 13 8.79 3.64 -9.92
N ILE A 14 9.32 4.65 -10.61
CA ILE A 14 10.75 5.01 -10.61
C ILE A 14 11.25 5.44 -9.22
N HIS A 15 10.40 6.12 -8.43
CA HIS A 15 10.74 6.59 -7.09
C HIS A 15 10.40 5.61 -5.97
N SER A 16 9.64 4.55 -6.27
CA SER A 16 9.28 3.51 -5.29
C SER A 16 10.46 2.61 -4.94
N SER A 17 10.33 1.82 -3.87
CA SER A 17 11.27 0.76 -3.49
C SER A 17 11.16 -0.50 -4.36
N LEU A 18 10.22 -0.55 -5.32
CA LEU A 18 9.96 -1.74 -6.12
C LEU A 18 11.12 -2.08 -7.06
N ALA A 19 11.44 -3.38 -7.16
CA ALA A 19 12.28 -3.91 -8.23
C ALA A 19 11.46 -4.02 -9.53
N VAL A 20 12.05 -3.76 -10.70
CA VAL A 20 11.34 -3.81 -11.98
C VAL A 20 11.95 -4.87 -12.88
N GLY A 21 11.15 -5.86 -13.26
CA GLY A 21 11.49 -6.85 -14.28
C GLY A 21 10.82 -6.53 -15.62
N VAL A 22 11.46 -6.96 -16.70
CA VAL A 22 10.95 -6.79 -18.07
C VAL A 22 11.02 -8.13 -18.79
N GLU A 23 9.98 -8.42 -19.55
CA GLU A 23 9.89 -9.59 -20.42
C GLU A 23 10.90 -9.60 -21.59
N ASP A 24 11.52 -10.77 -21.83
CA ASP A 24 12.51 -10.96 -22.90
C ASP A 24 11.87 -11.12 -24.28
N ILE A 25 11.47 -10.00 -24.86
CA ILE A 25 11.06 -9.95 -26.27
C ILE A 25 11.91 -8.97 -27.06
N PRO A 26 12.20 -9.26 -28.34
CA PRO A 26 12.97 -8.38 -29.21
C PRO A 26 12.44 -6.94 -29.20
N TYR A 27 11.12 -6.77 -29.14
CA TYR A 27 10.46 -5.47 -29.07
C TYR A 27 10.86 -4.63 -27.84
N ASN A 28 10.91 -5.23 -26.65
CA ASN A 28 11.29 -4.52 -25.42
C ASN A 28 12.76 -4.10 -25.47
N ARG A 29 13.65 -5.01 -25.88
CA ARG A 29 15.08 -4.72 -26.07
C ARG A 29 15.28 -3.54 -27.00
N ASP A 30 14.59 -3.59 -28.14
CA ASP A 30 14.65 -2.56 -29.17
C ASP A 30 14.16 -1.20 -28.68
N TYR A 31 13.06 -1.22 -27.95
CA TYR A 31 12.47 -0.04 -27.34
C TYR A 31 13.46 0.64 -26.39
N PHE A 32 14.05 -0.09 -25.44
CA PHE A 32 14.99 0.51 -24.49
C PHE A 32 16.29 1.01 -25.13
N LEU A 33 16.72 0.40 -26.24
CA LEU A 33 17.91 0.85 -26.99
C LEU A 33 17.66 2.12 -27.80
N ARG A 34 16.42 2.36 -28.23
CA ARG A 34 16.09 3.43 -29.20
C ARG A 34 15.10 4.47 -28.71
N THR A 35 14.52 4.27 -27.53
CA THR A 35 13.53 5.19 -26.97
C THR A 35 14.14 6.57 -26.74
N LYS A 36 13.30 7.60 -26.94
CA LYS A 36 13.61 9.00 -26.65
C LYS A 36 12.77 9.54 -25.49
N ASP A 37 11.92 8.70 -24.91
CA ASP A 37 11.08 9.09 -23.79
C ASP A 37 11.96 9.24 -22.54
N PRO A 38 12.05 10.45 -21.95
CA PRO A 38 12.90 10.68 -20.78
C PRO A 38 12.52 9.80 -19.58
N ILE A 39 11.23 9.48 -19.42
CA ILE A 39 10.77 8.67 -18.28
C ILE A 39 11.18 7.21 -18.46
N ALA A 40 11.05 6.69 -19.68
CA ALA A 40 11.46 5.31 -19.98
C ALA A 40 12.97 5.12 -19.89
N ILE A 41 13.76 6.13 -20.32
CA ILE A 41 15.22 6.14 -20.17
C ILE A 41 15.60 6.12 -18.68
N GLU A 42 14.94 6.96 -17.87
CA GLU A 42 15.17 7.03 -16.43
C GLU A 42 14.81 5.71 -15.72
N LEU A 43 13.64 5.14 -16.04
CA LEU A 43 13.23 3.82 -15.53
C LEU A 43 14.26 2.75 -15.88
N TYR A 44 14.68 2.71 -17.15
CA TYR A 44 15.62 1.71 -17.62
C TYR A 44 16.97 1.83 -16.89
N ALA A 45 17.53 3.03 -16.81
CA ALA A 45 18.80 3.28 -16.14
C ALA A 45 18.75 2.98 -14.63
N LYS A 46 17.64 3.34 -13.97
CA LYS A 46 17.53 3.30 -12.50
C LYS A 46 17.02 1.97 -11.94
N LYS A 47 16.15 1.26 -12.67
CA LYS A 47 15.41 0.10 -12.16
C LYS A 47 15.65 -1.18 -12.93
N VAL A 48 16.02 -1.07 -14.21
CA VAL A 48 16.17 -2.22 -15.10
C VAL A 48 17.64 -2.62 -15.16
N THR A 49 18.58 -1.70 -15.41
CA THR A 49 20.02 -2.02 -15.49
C THR A 49 20.76 -2.12 -14.15
N SER A 50 20.15 -1.68 -13.05
CA SER A 50 20.70 -1.88 -11.71
C SER A 50 20.56 -3.34 -11.32
N VAL A 51 21.59 -4.14 -11.61
CA VAL A 51 21.70 -5.53 -11.15
C VAL A 51 21.64 -5.53 -9.62
N PRO A 52 20.78 -6.34 -8.97
CA PRO A 52 20.87 -6.57 -7.54
C PRO A 52 22.22 -7.24 -7.28
N THR A 53 23.19 -6.50 -6.76
CA THR A 53 24.40 -7.11 -6.24
C THR A 53 24.01 -7.86 -4.97
N ASP A 54 24.24 -9.18 -4.94
CA ASP A 54 24.09 -10.06 -3.77
C ASP A 54 24.96 -9.67 -2.54
N ASN A 55 25.53 -8.46 -2.53
CA ASN A 55 26.46 -7.95 -1.54
C ASN A 55 25.96 -6.72 -0.76
N ASP A 56 24.65 -6.45 -0.69
CA ASP A 56 24.12 -5.49 0.29
C ASP A 56 23.72 -6.22 1.57
N PRO A 57 24.58 -6.28 2.61
CA PRO A 57 24.13 -6.59 3.94
C PRO A 57 23.32 -5.40 4.47
N LEU A 58 22.14 -5.74 4.95
CA LEU A 58 21.32 -4.95 5.85
C LEU A 58 22.16 -4.23 6.93
N SER A 59 22.23 -2.91 6.86
CA SER A 59 22.55 -1.96 7.93
C SER A 59 22.31 -0.56 7.36
N ASP A 60 21.75 0.44 7.99
CA ASP A 60 21.12 0.60 9.28
C ASP A 60 20.39 1.95 9.19
N MET A 61 19.40 2.15 10.05
CA MET A 61 18.86 3.47 10.34
C MET A 61 19.96 4.40 10.88
N ALA A 62 20.16 5.58 10.27
CA ALA A 62 20.45 6.88 10.92
C ALA A 62 21.23 7.85 10.00
N GLY A 63 20.88 9.14 10.08
CA GLY A 63 21.87 10.21 10.19
C GLY A 63 22.34 10.93 8.92
N GLU A 64 21.83 12.16 8.76
CA GLU A 64 22.59 13.38 8.46
C GLU A 64 23.27 13.60 7.08
N ASN A 65 22.68 14.57 6.35
CA ASN A 65 23.33 15.79 5.85
C ASN A 65 24.74 15.69 5.24
N VAL A 66 24.88 15.34 3.95
CA VAL A 66 26.01 15.87 3.14
C VAL A 66 25.54 16.19 1.72
N SER A 67 25.57 17.49 1.44
CA SER A 67 25.57 18.11 0.12
C SER A 67 26.59 17.47 -0.82
N THR A 68 26.14 17.00 -1.98
CA THR A 68 26.65 17.38 -3.30
C THR A 68 25.83 16.67 -4.37
N LEU A 69 25.13 17.44 -5.21
CA LEU A 69 24.76 16.99 -6.55
C LEU A 69 26.03 16.52 -7.28
N PRO A 70 26.08 15.32 -7.88
CA PRO A 70 26.92 15.10 -9.03
C PRO A 70 26.12 15.53 -10.26
N THR A 71 26.58 16.63 -10.83
CA THR A 71 26.35 17.06 -12.20
C THR A 71 26.27 15.89 -13.16
N VAL A 72 25.22 15.89 -13.97
CA VAL A 72 25.09 15.09 -15.20
C VAL A 72 26.39 15.17 -16.00
N GLN A 73 27.08 14.04 -16.18
CA GLN A 73 27.83 13.81 -17.41
C GLN A 73 27.59 12.38 -17.94
N PRO A 74 27.53 12.24 -19.27
CA PRO A 74 27.04 11.07 -19.98
C PRO A 74 28.21 10.12 -20.29
N THR A 75 27.90 8.97 -20.89
CA THR A 75 28.86 8.04 -21.53
C THR A 75 29.78 7.23 -20.60
N VAL A 76 29.22 6.17 -20.01
CA VAL A 76 29.93 4.88 -20.03
C VAL A 76 29.35 4.10 -21.21
N GLN A 77 30.09 4.01 -22.32
CA GLN A 77 29.71 3.16 -23.44
C GLN A 77 29.95 1.70 -23.05
N LEU A 78 28.95 1.04 -22.45
CA LEU A 78 28.99 -0.40 -22.25
C LEU A 78 29.13 -1.09 -23.61
N THR A 79 30.06 -2.04 -23.70
CA THR A 79 30.27 -2.85 -24.90
C THR A 79 29.02 -3.67 -25.21
N GLU A 80 28.79 -4.04 -26.48
CA GLU A 80 27.61 -4.83 -26.85
C GLU A 80 27.49 -6.14 -26.07
N ALA A 81 28.62 -6.72 -25.65
CA ALA A 81 28.68 -7.92 -24.82
C ALA A 81 28.23 -7.68 -23.37
N GLU A 82 28.63 -6.55 -22.77
CA GLU A 82 28.20 -6.16 -21.42
C GLU A 82 26.73 -5.75 -21.39
N LYS A 83 26.26 -5.03 -22.42
CA LYS A 83 24.84 -4.79 -22.65
C LYS A 83 24.09 -6.11 -22.76
N ALA A 84 24.54 -7.03 -23.60
CA ALA A 84 23.90 -8.33 -23.81
C ALA A 84 23.85 -9.19 -22.53
N LYS A 85 24.89 -9.12 -21.68
CA LYS A 85 24.93 -9.82 -20.39
C LYS A 85 23.99 -9.19 -19.36
N ALA A 86 24.04 -7.86 -19.19
CA ALA A 86 23.09 -7.14 -18.34
C ALA A 86 21.64 -7.43 -18.77
N TYR A 87 21.37 -7.42 -20.08
CA TYR A 87 20.06 -7.79 -20.59
C TYR A 87 19.66 -9.22 -20.19
N ARG A 88 20.53 -10.23 -20.27
CA ARG A 88 20.17 -11.64 -19.93
C ARG A 88 19.82 -11.83 -18.45
N ASP A 89 20.43 -11.08 -17.54
CA ASP A 89 20.20 -11.23 -16.10
C ASP A 89 18.91 -10.51 -15.62
N ILE A 90 18.40 -9.57 -16.41
CA ILE A 90 17.17 -8.78 -16.16
C ILE A 90 15.92 -9.46 -16.76
N LEU A 91 16.14 -10.28 -17.77
CA LEU A 91 15.12 -10.75 -18.69
C LEU A 91 14.60 -12.12 -18.26
N HIS A 92 13.40 -12.11 -17.73
CA HIS A 92 12.67 -13.30 -17.33
C HIS A 92 11.66 -13.66 -18.44
N SER A 93 11.54 -14.97 -18.73
CA SER A 93 10.48 -15.52 -19.61
C SER A 93 9.09 -15.18 -19.06
N HIS A 94 8.04 -15.18 -19.89
CA HIS A 94 6.63 -15.05 -19.45
C HIS A 94 6.32 -15.96 -18.25
N GLU A 95 6.91 -17.16 -18.23
CA GLU A 95 6.76 -18.14 -17.15
C GLU A 95 7.42 -17.68 -15.84
N THR A 96 8.56 -17.00 -15.88
CA THR A 96 9.25 -16.52 -14.66
C THR A 96 8.58 -15.30 -14.04
N GLY A 97 7.88 -14.48 -14.84
CA GLY A 97 6.97 -13.45 -14.33
C GLY A 97 5.73 -14.03 -13.62
N ALA A 98 5.15 -15.11 -14.17
CA ALA A 98 4.06 -15.85 -13.53
C ALA A 98 4.53 -16.59 -12.24
N HIS A 99 5.76 -17.12 -12.27
CA HIS A 99 6.43 -17.73 -11.13
C HIS A 99 7.11 -16.75 -10.18
N ALA A 100 6.93 -15.44 -10.35
CA ALA A 100 7.37 -14.46 -9.35
C ALA A 100 6.69 -14.71 -7.98
N LYS A 101 5.51 -15.35 -7.98
CA LYS A 101 4.85 -15.91 -6.79
C LYS A 101 5.69 -16.97 -6.06
N THR A 102 6.58 -17.67 -6.75
CA THR A 102 7.52 -18.66 -6.20
C THR A 102 8.83 -18.03 -5.69
N MET A 103 9.11 -16.77 -6.03
CA MET A 103 10.25 -16.04 -5.49
C MET A 103 9.92 -15.61 -4.05
N ARG A 104 10.31 -16.47 -3.13
CA ARG A 104 9.93 -16.54 -1.72
C ARG A 104 10.56 -15.44 -0.85
N ARG A 105 10.45 -14.17 -1.26
CA ARG A 105 10.85 -13.00 -0.47
C ARG A 105 9.81 -11.88 -0.61
N PRO A 106 9.55 -11.09 0.46
CA PRO A 106 8.61 -9.97 0.46
C PRO A 106 9.20 -8.76 -0.27
N ILE A 107 9.86 -8.98 -1.41
CA ILE A 107 10.34 -7.90 -2.26
C ILE A 107 9.19 -7.62 -3.21
N GLU A 108 8.49 -6.52 -2.96
CA GLU A 108 7.48 -6.02 -3.87
C GLU A 108 8.16 -5.74 -5.23
N PHE A 109 7.63 -6.35 -6.30
CA PHE A 109 8.19 -6.29 -7.65
C PHE A 109 7.14 -5.80 -8.64
N ALA A 110 7.59 -5.09 -9.66
CA ALA A 110 6.80 -4.73 -10.84
C ALA A 110 7.33 -5.50 -12.05
N PHE A 111 6.43 -6.03 -12.87
CA PHE A 111 6.80 -6.81 -14.05
C PHE A 111 6.12 -6.26 -15.30
N HIS A 112 6.91 -5.97 -16.33
CA HIS A 112 6.41 -5.53 -17.63
C HIS A 112 6.26 -6.72 -18.58
N VAL A 113 5.03 -6.93 -19.05
CA VAL A 113 4.60 -8.08 -19.88
C VAL A 113 3.52 -7.63 -20.86
N ASP A 114 3.35 -8.36 -21.98
CA ASP A 114 2.22 -8.13 -22.88
C ASP A 114 0.86 -8.34 -22.17
N VAL A 115 -0.03 -7.35 -22.33
CA VAL A 115 -1.33 -7.29 -21.64
C VAL A 115 -2.24 -8.47 -21.99
N ALA A 116 -2.19 -8.98 -23.24
CA ALA A 116 -3.01 -10.12 -23.66
C ALA A 116 -2.64 -11.38 -22.88
N THR A 117 -1.34 -11.60 -22.71
CA THR A 117 -0.80 -12.73 -21.98
C THR A 117 -0.98 -12.55 -20.47
N ALA A 118 -0.71 -11.34 -19.97
CA ALA A 118 -0.82 -11.01 -18.55
C ALA A 118 -2.23 -11.24 -17.99
N TYR A 119 -3.28 -10.73 -18.66
CA TYR A 119 -4.65 -10.89 -18.16
C TYR A 119 -5.09 -12.36 -18.11
N LYS A 120 -4.63 -13.19 -19.05
CA LYS A 120 -4.89 -14.62 -19.00
C LYS A 120 -4.19 -15.28 -17.80
N ILE A 121 -2.89 -15.02 -17.63
CA ILE A 121 -2.12 -15.58 -16.52
C ILE A 121 -2.71 -15.15 -15.17
N ILE A 122 -3.04 -13.86 -15.01
CA ILE A 122 -3.63 -13.32 -13.77
C ILE A 122 -4.96 -14.02 -13.48
N ALA A 123 -5.84 -14.14 -14.49
CA ALA A 123 -7.13 -14.81 -14.30
C ALA A 123 -6.99 -16.29 -13.91
N ASP A 124 -5.98 -16.99 -14.45
CA ASP A 124 -5.78 -18.42 -14.23
C ASP A 124 -5.01 -18.73 -12.93
N THR A 125 -4.20 -17.80 -12.41
CA THR A 125 -3.24 -18.08 -11.31
C THR A 125 -3.39 -17.23 -10.04
N PHE A 126 -4.09 -16.09 -10.10
CA PHE A 126 -4.22 -15.16 -8.97
C PHE A 126 -5.55 -15.36 -8.25
N ASN A 127 -5.52 -15.21 -6.93
CA ASN A 127 -6.73 -15.17 -6.12
C ASN A 127 -7.44 -13.82 -6.26
N GLU A 128 -8.74 -13.77 -5.97
CA GLU A 128 -9.54 -12.53 -6.09
C GLU A 128 -8.94 -11.35 -5.30
N LYS A 129 -8.40 -11.61 -4.11
CA LYS A 129 -7.69 -10.60 -3.31
C LYS A 129 -6.43 -10.07 -4.02
N GLU A 130 -5.62 -10.96 -4.57
CA GLU A 130 -4.40 -10.61 -5.31
C GLU A 130 -4.74 -9.79 -6.56
N ILE A 131 -5.84 -10.12 -7.26
CA ILE A 131 -6.36 -9.35 -8.40
C ILE A 131 -6.75 -7.94 -7.98
N CYS A 132 -7.40 -7.78 -6.83
CA CYS A 132 -7.80 -6.47 -6.32
C CYS A 132 -6.60 -5.61 -5.88
N ASP A 133 -5.59 -6.24 -5.29
CA ASP A 133 -4.35 -5.58 -4.83
C ASP A 133 -3.41 -5.22 -6.00
N LEU A 134 -3.54 -5.87 -7.15
CA LEU A 134 -2.71 -5.61 -8.33
C LEU A 134 -2.92 -4.19 -8.90
N THR A 135 -1.82 -3.57 -9.29
CA THR A 135 -1.78 -2.28 -9.98
C THR A 135 -1.24 -2.47 -11.40
N GLU A 136 -1.91 -1.86 -12.38
CA GLU A 136 -1.49 -1.86 -13.77
C GLU A 136 -0.98 -0.46 -14.13
N ILE A 137 0.24 -0.37 -14.65
CA ILE A 137 0.87 0.88 -15.08
C ILE A 137 1.27 0.73 -16.54
N GLN A 138 0.81 1.67 -17.37
CA GLN A 138 1.10 1.66 -18.80
C GLN A 138 2.53 2.14 -19.05
N LEU A 139 3.43 1.24 -19.48
CA LEU A 139 4.80 1.58 -19.85
C LEU A 139 4.89 2.19 -21.26
N PHE A 140 4.22 1.57 -22.23
CA PHE A 140 4.24 2.02 -23.62
C PHE A 140 2.95 2.76 -24.00
N PRO A 141 3.01 3.91 -24.67
CA PRO A 141 1.81 4.48 -25.26
C PRO A 141 1.27 3.54 -26.35
N PRO A 142 -0.06 3.51 -26.56
CA PRO A 142 -0.68 2.62 -27.53
C PRO A 142 -0.10 2.83 -28.93
N GLN A 143 0.54 1.79 -29.47
CA GLN A 143 1.13 1.80 -30.81
C GLN A 143 0.09 1.38 -31.86
N LYS A 144 0.15 2.02 -33.03
CA LYS A 144 -0.68 1.61 -34.18
C LYS A 144 -0.02 0.43 -34.86
N MET A 145 -0.67 -0.74 -34.79
CA MET A 145 -0.23 -1.91 -35.56
C MET A 145 -0.50 -1.67 -37.05
N VAL A 146 0.44 -2.11 -37.89
CA VAL A 146 0.38 -1.98 -39.34
C VAL A 146 0.70 -3.31 -40.01
N ASN A 147 0.15 -3.52 -41.21
CA ASN A 147 0.54 -4.65 -42.04
C ASN A 147 1.88 -4.39 -42.70
N ILE A 148 2.78 -5.37 -42.62
CA ILE A 148 4.09 -5.32 -43.27
C ILE A 148 3.96 -5.91 -44.67
N VAL A 149 4.36 -5.16 -45.70
CA VAL A 149 4.38 -5.60 -47.10
C VAL A 149 5.71 -5.24 -47.76
N GLN A 150 6.14 -6.04 -48.73
CA GLN A 150 7.37 -5.75 -49.49
C GLN A 150 7.28 -4.41 -50.21
N LYS A 151 8.38 -3.65 -50.21
CA LYS A 151 8.50 -2.38 -50.93
C LYS A 151 8.17 -2.59 -52.41
N GLY A 152 7.21 -1.82 -52.93
CA GLY A 152 6.75 -1.93 -54.33
C GLY A 152 5.75 -3.07 -54.61
N SER A 153 5.30 -3.82 -53.59
CA SER A 153 4.34 -4.91 -53.80
C SER A 153 3.02 -4.41 -54.38
N PRO A 154 2.48 -5.07 -55.42
CA PRO A 154 1.15 -4.74 -55.97
C PRO A 154 0.03 -4.98 -54.95
N LEU A 155 0.27 -5.80 -53.91
CA LEU A 155 -0.71 -6.12 -52.88
C LEU A 155 -0.93 -5.01 -51.86
N ARG A 156 -0.06 -3.99 -51.82
CA ARG A 156 -0.12 -2.92 -50.79
C ARG A 156 -1.51 -2.28 -50.71
N LYS A 157 -2.10 -1.92 -51.85
CA LYS A 157 -3.41 -1.26 -51.92
C LYS A 157 -4.53 -2.21 -51.49
N ILE A 158 -4.51 -3.45 -51.97
CA ILE A 158 -5.53 -4.46 -51.68
C ILE A 158 -5.54 -4.78 -50.19
N ILE A 159 -4.37 -5.05 -49.60
CA ILE A 159 -4.23 -5.32 -48.16
C ILE A 159 -4.66 -4.12 -47.32
N THR A 160 -4.28 -2.90 -47.73
CA THR A 160 -4.66 -1.67 -47.00
C THR A 160 -6.17 -1.46 -47.00
N TYR A 161 -6.82 -1.58 -48.17
CA TYR A 161 -8.27 -1.44 -48.29
C TYR A 161 -9.01 -2.54 -47.53
N GLY A 162 -8.55 -3.79 -47.66
CA GLY A 162 -9.09 -4.94 -46.94
C GLY A 162 -9.04 -4.73 -45.42
N LEU A 163 -7.87 -4.34 -44.87
CA LEU A 163 -7.75 -4.10 -43.43
C LEU A 163 -8.65 -2.95 -42.98
N ARG A 164 -8.70 -1.86 -43.75
CA ARG A 164 -9.58 -0.72 -43.42
C ARG A 164 -11.04 -1.15 -43.35
N ARG A 165 -11.50 -1.95 -44.30
CA ARG A 165 -12.87 -2.51 -44.28
C ARG A 165 -13.09 -3.40 -43.06
N VAL A 166 -12.17 -4.29 -42.71
CA VAL A 166 -12.25 -5.16 -41.52
C VAL A 166 -12.32 -4.34 -40.22
N THR A 167 -11.62 -3.20 -40.16
CA THR A 167 -11.72 -2.26 -39.03
C THR A 167 -13.05 -1.50 -39.03
N GLU A 168 -13.49 -0.95 -40.16
CA GLU A 168 -14.73 -0.17 -40.28
C GLU A 168 -15.98 -1.01 -39.99
N THR A 169 -15.98 -2.30 -40.33
CA THR A 169 -17.07 -3.23 -40.01
C THR A 169 -17.03 -3.74 -38.57
N GLY A 170 -16.02 -3.37 -37.77
CA GLY A 170 -15.85 -3.84 -36.39
C GLY A 170 -15.38 -5.29 -36.26
N LEU A 171 -14.93 -5.93 -37.34
CA LEU A 171 -14.47 -7.33 -37.31
C LEU A 171 -13.17 -7.45 -36.50
N MET A 172 -12.30 -6.42 -36.54
CA MET A 172 -11.13 -6.35 -35.67
C MET A 172 -11.51 -6.34 -34.18
N ASP A 173 -12.56 -5.60 -33.80
CA ASP A 173 -13.01 -5.52 -32.40
C ASP A 173 -13.65 -6.81 -31.92
N TYR A 174 -14.41 -7.47 -32.80
CA TYR A 174 -14.94 -8.80 -32.53
C TYR A 174 -13.81 -9.81 -32.30
N GLN A 175 -12.85 -9.89 -33.23
CA GLN A 175 -11.70 -10.78 -33.10
C GLN A 175 -10.92 -10.48 -31.82
N ARG A 176 -10.75 -9.20 -31.46
CA ARG A 176 -10.09 -8.82 -30.21
C ARG A 176 -10.79 -9.42 -28.99
N LYS A 177 -12.13 -9.37 -28.93
CA LYS A 177 -12.91 -9.94 -27.82
C LYS A 177 -12.86 -11.47 -27.76
N VAL A 178 -12.71 -12.14 -28.90
CA VAL A 178 -12.65 -13.61 -28.97
C VAL A 178 -11.30 -14.13 -28.52
N TRP A 179 -10.20 -13.48 -28.91
CA TRP A 179 -8.84 -14.00 -28.70
C TRP A 179 -8.12 -13.40 -27.49
N HIS A 180 -8.49 -12.19 -27.06
CA HIS A 180 -7.90 -11.60 -25.85
C HIS A 180 -8.78 -11.87 -24.64
N SER A 181 -8.15 -12.32 -23.56
CA SER A 181 -8.81 -12.39 -22.26
C SER A 181 -9.24 -10.99 -21.81
N PRO A 182 -10.48 -10.82 -21.33
CA PRO A 182 -10.91 -9.54 -20.76
C PRO A 182 -10.10 -9.25 -19.51
N LYS A 183 -9.93 -7.95 -19.22
CA LYS A 183 -9.33 -7.51 -17.96
C LYS A 183 -10.08 -8.15 -16.78
N PRO A 184 -9.38 -8.83 -15.85
CA PRO A 184 -10.00 -9.43 -14.69
C PRO A 184 -10.63 -8.33 -13.83
N ARG A 185 -11.90 -8.52 -13.46
CA ARG A 185 -12.62 -7.59 -12.58
C ARG A 185 -12.38 -8.01 -11.14
N CYS A 186 -11.99 -7.05 -10.30
CA CYS A 186 -11.99 -7.24 -8.86
C CYS A 186 -13.44 -7.42 -8.38
N VAL A 187 -13.82 -8.66 -8.04
CA VAL A 187 -15.06 -8.99 -7.34
C VAL A 187 -14.75 -9.05 -5.85
N LYS A 188 -15.41 -8.23 -5.04
CA LYS A 188 -15.15 -8.17 -3.60
C LYS A 188 -15.92 -9.31 -2.91
N GLN A 189 -15.34 -10.51 -2.90
CA GLN A 189 -15.81 -11.54 -1.99
C GLN A 189 -15.19 -11.29 -0.61
N ILE A 190 -16.04 -11.17 0.40
CA ILE A 190 -15.61 -10.91 1.78
C ILE A 190 -15.04 -12.23 2.31
N HIS A 191 -13.72 -12.35 2.32
CA HIS A 191 -13.04 -13.49 2.93
C HIS A 191 -12.93 -13.27 4.45
N THR A 192 -12.95 -14.35 5.23
CA THR A 192 -12.92 -14.32 6.70
C THR A 192 -11.68 -13.65 7.29
N ASP A 193 -10.61 -13.50 6.51
CA ASP A 193 -9.36 -12.87 6.94
C ASP A 193 -9.42 -11.35 6.97
N ASP A 194 -10.33 -10.71 6.21
CA ASP A 194 -10.54 -9.24 6.25
C ASP A 194 -11.34 -8.81 7.49
N LEU A 195 -12.01 -9.77 8.14
CA LEU A 195 -12.71 -9.60 9.41
C LEU A 195 -11.79 -9.78 10.63
N ARG A 196 -10.53 -10.21 10.42
CA ARG A 196 -9.55 -10.38 11.49
C ARG A 196 -8.93 -9.01 11.82
N VAL A 197 -9.60 -8.27 12.70
CA VAL A 197 -9.12 -6.97 13.17
C VAL A 197 -8.06 -7.18 14.26
N ASP A 198 -6.89 -6.57 14.07
CA ASP A 198 -5.79 -6.65 15.05
C ASP A 198 -6.14 -5.96 16.37
N LEU A 199 -5.71 -6.57 17.49
CA LEU A 199 -5.86 -6.08 18.86
C LEU A 199 -5.39 -4.64 19.04
N GLN A 200 -4.36 -4.27 18.29
CA GLN A 200 -3.78 -2.93 18.30
C GLN A 200 -4.75 -1.85 17.80
N THR A 201 -5.69 -2.19 16.92
CA THR A 201 -6.65 -1.23 16.35
C THR A 201 -7.73 -0.84 17.36
N PHE A 202 -8.12 -1.76 18.26
CA PHE A 202 -9.16 -1.51 19.27
C PHE A 202 -8.60 -1.27 20.68
N ALA A 203 -7.28 -1.33 20.86
CA ALA A 203 -6.60 -1.02 22.11
C ALA A 203 -6.97 0.40 22.61
N SER A 204 -7.11 1.39 21.73
CA SER A 204 -7.51 2.75 22.10
C SER A 204 -8.91 2.79 22.72
N ALA A 205 -9.87 2.04 22.18
CA ALA A 205 -11.22 1.95 22.73
C ALA A 205 -11.22 1.25 24.11
N LEU A 206 -10.41 0.21 24.28
CA LEU A 206 -10.24 -0.46 25.57
C LEU A 206 -9.61 0.46 26.63
N LEU A 207 -8.64 1.29 26.26
CA LEU A 207 -8.03 2.26 27.18
C LEU A 207 -9.03 3.31 27.65
N VAL A 208 -9.88 3.83 26.75
CA VAL A 208 -10.96 4.76 27.11
C VAL A 208 -11.96 4.09 28.06
N LEU A 209 -12.29 2.83 27.84
CA LEU A 209 -13.20 2.07 28.71
C LEU A 209 -12.61 1.84 30.11
N ILE A 210 -11.33 1.48 30.20
CA ILE A 210 -10.63 1.31 31.49
C ILE A 210 -10.57 2.65 32.24
N PHE A 211 -10.28 3.75 31.54
CA PHE A 211 -10.27 5.08 32.13
C PHE A 211 -11.66 5.48 32.65
N GLY A 212 -12.72 5.21 31.88
CA GLY A 212 -14.10 5.44 32.31
C GLY A 212 -14.46 4.67 33.58
N TYR A 213 -14.06 3.40 33.66
CA TYR A 213 -14.28 2.58 34.87
C TYR A 213 -13.53 3.13 36.09
N ALA A 214 -12.28 3.57 35.90
CA ALA A 214 -11.48 4.16 36.98
C ALA A 214 -12.09 5.46 37.52
N VAL A 215 -12.60 6.34 36.64
CA VAL A 215 -13.27 7.59 37.04
C VAL A 215 -14.55 7.30 37.80
N SER A 216 -15.36 6.35 37.34
CA SER A 216 -16.61 5.96 38.04
C SER A 216 -16.33 5.38 39.42
N LEU A 217 -15.31 4.53 39.56
CA LEU A 217 -14.90 3.99 40.86
C LEU A 217 -14.36 5.09 41.78
N LEU A 218 -13.62 6.07 41.24
CA LEU A 218 -13.14 7.21 42.02
C LEU A 218 -14.32 8.05 42.53
N ALA A 219 -15.28 8.41 41.68
CA ALA A 219 -16.47 9.14 42.08
C ALA A 219 -17.25 8.41 43.19
N LEU A 220 -17.50 7.10 43.01
CA LEU A 220 -18.15 6.26 44.02
C LEU A 220 -17.37 6.25 45.33
N SER A 221 -16.04 6.15 45.28
CA SER A 221 -15.21 6.16 46.48
C SER A 221 -15.27 7.49 47.22
N ILE A 222 -15.33 8.62 46.50
CA ILE A 222 -15.46 9.96 47.08
C ILE A 222 -16.82 10.12 47.74
N GLU A 223 -17.90 9.66 47.11
CA GLU A 223 -19.25 9.69 47.69
C GLU A 223 -19.34 8.87 48.97
N ILE A 224 -18.76 7.66 48.99
CA ILE A 224 -18.73 6.79 50.18
C ILE A 224 -17.93 7.45 51.31
N ILE A 225 -16.79 8.09 51.00
CA ILE A 225 -15.97 8.79 51.99
C ILE A 225 -16.72 10.02 52.53
N GLN A 226 -17.32 10.82 51.66
CA GLN A 226 -18.11 11.98 52.05
C GLN A 226 -19.30 11.59 52.92
N HIS A 227 -20.02 10.53 52.57
CA HIS A 227 -21.13 10.02 53.37
C HIS A 227 -20.67 9.61 54.77
N LYS A 228 -19.57 8.85 54.87
CA LYS A 228 -19.04 8.42 56.18
C LYS A 228 -18.49 9.57 57.02
N LEU A 229 -17.92 10.60 56.39
CA LEU A 229 -17.47 11.80 57.11
C LEU A 229 -18.64 12.66 57.55
N TYR A 230 -19.70 12.74 56.75
CA TYR A 230 -20.93 13.44 57.11
C TYR A 230 -21.62 12.78 58.30
N GLU A 231 -21.78 11.45 58.29
CA GLU A 231 -22.32 10.69 59.45
C GLU A 231 -21.50 10.90 60.73
N ARG A 232 -20.16 10.93 60.63
CA ARG A 232 -19.29 11.23 61.79
C ARG A 232 -19.43 12.67 62.27
N TYR A 233 -19.54 13.62 61.35
CA TYR A 233 -19.75 15.03 61.70
C TYR A 233 -21.09 15.22 62.42
N GLU A 234 -22.15 14.55 61.97
CA GLU A 234 -23.48 14.60 62.61
C GLU A 234 -23.43 14.01 64.02
N GLN A 235 -22.76 12.87 64.23
CA GLN A 235 -22.54 12.29 65.56
C GLN A 235 -21.74 13.23 66.49
N GLU A 236 -20.65 13.83 66.00
CA GLU A 236 -19.87 14.82 66.78
C GLU A 236 -20.64 16.12 67.06
N HIS A 237 -21.65 16.44 66.26
CA HIS A 237 -22.48 17.64 66.44
C HIS A 237 -23.61 17.38 67.45
N GLU A 238 -24.23 16.20 67.41
CA GLU A 238 -25.20 15.74 68.41
C GLU A 238 -24.53 15.60 69.79
N GLU A 239 -23.33 14.99 69.89
CA GLU A 239 -22.58 14.88 71.16
C GLU A 239 -22.23 16.26 71.77
N LYS A 240 -21.90 17.25 70.94
CA LYS A 240 -21.60 18.63 71.43
C LYS A 240 -22.85 19.42 71.82
N GLU A 241 -23.99 19.18 71.18
CA GLU A 241 -25.26 19.77 71.61
C GLU A 241 -25.75 19.16 72.92
N GLU A 242 -25.52 17.86 73.16
CA GLU A 242 -25.79 17.21 74.44
C GLU A 242 -24.89 17.76 75.56
N GLU A 243 -23.56 17.82 75.37
CA GLU A 243 -22.64 18.41 76.37
C GLU A 243 -22.98 19.88 76.69
N ALA A 244 -23.32 20.69 75.67
CA ALA A 244 -23.69 22.09 75.89
C ALA A 244 -25.04 22.28 76.61
N SER A 245 -25.91 21.26 76.60
CA SER A 245 -27.16 21.28 77.37
C SER A 245 -26.96 20.86 78.83
N GLU A 246 -26.08 19.89 79.08
CA GLU A 246 -25.68 19.48 80.44
C GLU A 246 -24.93 20.60 81.19
N ASP A 247 -24.03 21.32 80.52
CA ASP A 247 -23.31 22.46 81.12
C ASP A 247 -24.25 23.61 81.53
N VAL A 248 -25.37 23.80 80.82
CA VAL A 248 -26.37 24.85 81.14
C VAL A 248 -27.23 24.46 82.34
N ASP A 249 -27.60 23.18 82.46
CA ASP A 249 -28.35 22.67 83.61
C ASP A 249 -27.53 22.69 84.91
N ASP A 250 -26.21 22.49 84.84
CA ASP A 250 -25.31 22.60 86.00
C ASP A 250 -25.10 24.06 86.46
N ASP A 251 -25.00 25.03 85.56
CA ASP A 251 -24.89 26.47 85.92
C ASP A 251 -26.20 26.99 86.56
N GLU A 252 -27.36 26.54 86.07
CA GLU A 252 -28.68 26.91 86.64
C GLU A 252 -28.92 26.30 88.04
N ASN A 253 -28.34 25.12 88.31
CA ASN A 253 -28.35 24.49 89.64
C ASN A 253 -27.40 25.20 90.63
N VAL A 254 -26.28 25.74 90.17
CA VAL A 254 -25.33 26.51 90.99
C VAL A 254 -25.89 27.89 91.36
N GLU A 255 -26.63 28.57 90.49
CA GLU A 255 -27.28 29.84 90.83
C GLU A 255 -28.43 29.70 91.87
N GLN A 256 -29.11 28.55 91.93
CA GLN A 256 -30.18 28.30 92.92
C GLN A 256 -29.68 27.98 94.34
N GLU A 257 -28.40 27.66 94.55
CA GLU A 257 -27.85 27.32 95.88
C GLU A 257 -27.40 28.55 96.70
N TYR A 258 -27.49 29.77 96.15
CA TYR A 258 -27.04 31.03 96.80
C TYR A 258 -28.16 32.03 97.16
N GLU A 259 -29.45 31.69 97.03
CA GLU A 259 -30.61 32.45 97.57
C GLU A 259 -31.26 31.77 98.78
#